data_AF-A0A955T6K0-F1
#
_entry.id   AF-A0A955T6K0-F1
#
_cell.length_a   1.000
_cell.length_b   1.000
_cell.length_c   1.000
_cell.angle_alpha   90.00
_cell.angle_beta   90.00
_cell.angle_gamma   90.00
#
_symmetry.space_group_name_H-M   'P 1'
#
loop_
_entity.id
_entity.type
_entity.pdbx_description
1 polymer ?
#
loop_
_entity_poly.entity_id
_entity_poly.type
_entity_poly.pdbx_seq_one_letter_code
_entity_poly.pdbx_strand_id
1 'polypeptide(L)'
;MWYFGRFTPIGFLVQDLLIAKRELKLTWVLKRLSKFDALILDDIGYVQQNREEMEVIFTLLVERHETGSIMITSKRPFSKWETILKDPMTTAAVIDELV
;
A
#
# COMPACT_ATOMS: atom_id res chain seq x y z
N MET A 1 -19.09 17.77 -3.89
CA MET A 1 -18.73 16.34 -3.99
C MET A 1 -17.65 16.11 -2.93
N TRP A 2 -17.98 15.46 -1.82
CA TRP A 2 -17.01 15.21 -0.74
C TRP A 2 -16.30 13.89 -1.05
N TYR A 3 -15.02 13.94 -1.42
CA TYR A 3 -14.21 12.74 -1.62
C TYR A 3 -13.98 12.06 -0.26
N PHE A 4 -14.35 10.77 -0.14
CA PHE A 4 -14.14 10.02 1.10
C PHE A 4 -12.73 9.42 1.09
N GLY A 5 -11.77 10.21 1.55
CA GLY A 5 -10.37 9.78 1.69
C GLY A 5 -10.10 9.11 3.03
N ARG A 6 -9.31 8.03 3.05
CA ARG A 6 -8.78 7.44 4.29
C ARG A 6 -7.28 7.68 4.38
N PHE A 7 -6.85 8.37 5.44
CA PHE A 7 -5.46 8.46 5.84
C PHE A 7 -5.09 7.30 6.76
N THR A 8 -3.96 6.63 6.52
CA THR A 8 -3.44 5.60 7.42
C THR A 8 -1.91 5.54 7.33
N PRO A 9 -1.17 5.62 8.47
CA PRO A 9 0.26 5.37 8.45
C PRO A 9 0.53 3.94 8.03
N ILE A 10 1.44 3.77 7.07
CA ILE A 10 1.65 2.49 6.39
C ILE A 10 2.03 1.37 7.36
N GLY A 11 2.78 1.68 8.43
CA GLY A 11 3.22 0.70 9.41
C GLY A 11 2.04 0.02 10.11
N PHE A 12 1.02 0.80 10.50
CA PHE A 12 -0.21 0.24 11.09
C PHE A 12 -1.03 -0.52 10.06
N LEU A 13 -1.14 0.00 8.83
CA LEU A 13 -1.87 -0.69 7.77
C LEU A 13 -1.26 -2.06 7.46
N VAL A 14 0.07 -2.12 7.36
CA VAL A 14 0.79 -3.38 7.10
C VAL A 14 0.55 -4.37 8.23
N GLN A 15 0.61 -3.94 9.49
CA GLN A 15 0.29 -4.80 10.62
C GLN A 15 -1.15 -5.34 10.55
N ASP A 16 -2.13 -4.47 10.28
CA ASP A 16 -3.53 -4.86 10.11
C ASP A 16 -3.72 -5.88 8.98
N LEU A 17 -3.05 -5.66 7.83
CA LEU A 17 -3.12 -6.57 6.69
C LEU A 17 -2.44 -7.90 6.97
N LEU A 18 -1.31 -7.91 7.69
CA LEU A 18 -0.64 -9.15 8.10
C LEU A 18 -1.50 -9.95 9.07
N ILE A 19 -2.15 -9.30 10.04
CA ILE A 19 -3.10 -9.94 10.95
C ILE A 19 -4.27 -10.51 10.14
N ALA A 20 -4.85 -9.72 9.24
CA ALA A 20 -5.94 -10.17 8.39
C ALA A 20 -5.55 -11.35 7.49
N LYS A 21 -4.31 -11.37 6.98
CA LYS A 21 -3.77 -12.50 6.21
C LYS A 21 -3.69 -13.76 7.07
N ARG A 22 -3.14 -13.66 8.29
CA ARG A 22 -3.04 -14.79 9.24
C ARG A 22 -4.40 -15.31 9.66
N GLU A 23 -5.40 -14.43 9.74
CA GLU A 23 -6.79 -14.79 10.05
C GLU A 23 -7.64 -15.19 8.82
N LEU A 24 -7.04 -15.30 7.62
CA LEU A 24 -7.75 -15.58 6.35
C LEU A 24 -8.86 -14.57 6.02
N LYS A 25 -8.74 -13.33 6.51
CA LYS A 25 -9.67 -12.22 6.29
C LYS A 25 -9.11 -11.13 5.38
N LEU A 26 -7.93 -11.32 4.79
CA LEU A 26 -7.26 -10.31 3.96
C LEU A 26 -8.18 -9.75 2.87
N THR A 27 -8.83 -10.62 2.09
CA THR A 27 -9.76 -10.20 1.02
C THR A 27 -10.91 -9.35 1.54
N TRP A 28 -11.44 -9.64 2.73
CA TRP A 28 -12.51 -8.85 3.33
C TRP A 28 -12.03 -7.44 3.72
N VAL A 29 -10.83 -7.35 4.29
CA VAL A 29 -10.21 -6.06 4.65
C VAL A 29 -9.92 -5.23 3.40
N LEU A 30 -9.37 -5.84 2.36
CA LEU A 30 -9.10 -5.18 1.08
C LEU A 30 -10.38 -4.64 0.44
N LYS A 31 -11.45 -5.44 0.39
CA LYS A 31 -12.79 -5.00 -0.09
C LYS A 31 -13.39 -3.87 0.75
N ARG A 32 -13.03 -3.74 2.02
CA ARG A 32 -13.44 -2.61 2.86
C ARG A 32 -12.64 -1.36 2.53
N LEU A 33 -11.35 -1.51 2.23
CA LEU A 33 -10.47 -0.43 1.83
C LEU A 33 -10.79 0.10 0.42
N SER A 34 -11.27 -0.76 -0.49
CA SER A 34 -11.69 -0.34 -1.83
C SER A 34 -12.91 0.59 -1.85
N LYS A 35 -13.69 0.67 -0.76
CA LYS A 35 -14.84 1.58 -0.65
C LYS A 35 -14.48 3.06 -0.52
N PHE A 36 -13.22 3.38 -0.20
CA PHE A 36 -12.75 4.76 -0.13
C PHE A 36 -12.36 5.23 -1.51
N ASP A 37 -12.69 6.48 -1.89
CA ASP A 37 -12.31 7.03 -3.20
C ASP A 37 -10.79 7.23 -3.32
N ALA A 38 -10.15 7.55 -2.18
CA ALA A 38 -8.70 7.73 -2.07
C ALA A 38 -8.13 7.08 -0.80
N LEU A 39 -6.99 6.41 -0.93
CA LEU A 39 -6.18 5.93 0.21
C LEU A 39 -4.89 6.74 0.29
N ILE A 40 -4.59 7.31 1.46
CA ILE A 40 -3.35 8.02 1.73
C ILE A 40 -2.50 7.16 2.66
N LEU A 41 -1.41 6.63 2.13
CA LEU A 41 -0.45 5.78 2.81
C LEU A 41 0.74 6.61 3.27
N ASP A 42 0.81 6.88 4.57
CA ASP A 42 1.85 7.74 5.13
C ASP A 42 3.11 6.96 5.51
N ASP A 43 4.27 7.49 5.14
CA ASP A 43 5.60 7.06 5.59
C ASP A 43 6.06 5.65 5.12
N ILE A 44 6.01 5.38 3.80
CA ILE A 44 6.45 4.09 3.19
C ILE A 44 7.87 3.65 3.57
N GLY A 45 8.73 4.60 3.97
CA GLY A 45 10.08 4.35 4.44
C GLY A 45 10.18 3.53 5.75
N TYR A 46 9.06 3.16 6.37
CA TYR A 46 9.00 2.28 7.54
C TYR A 46 9.05 0.79 7.19
N VAL A 47 8.56 0.40 6.00
CA VAL A 47 8.42 -1.01 5.58
C VAL A 47 9.80 -1.68 5.54
N GLN A 48 10.01 -2.73 6.33
CA GLN A 48 11.34 -3.29 6.61
C GLN A 48 11.82 -4.33 5.57
N GLN A 49 11.33 -4.28 4.33
CA GLN A 49 11.68 -5.24 3.27
C GLN A 49 11.42 -6.72 3.66
N ASN A 50 10.57 -6.98 4.65
CA ASN A 50 10.12 -8.33 4.96
C ASN A 50 9.21 -8.80 3.82
N ARG A 51 9.44 -10.02 3.34
CA ARG A 51 8.66 -10.62 2.25
C ARG A 51 7.15 -10.60 2.51
N GLU A 52 6.72 -10.85 3.75
CA GLU A 52 5.28 -10.82 4.08
C GLU A 52 4.69 -9.41 3.99
N GLU A 53 5.43 -8.39 4.45
CA GLU A 53 5.00 -6.99 4.39
C GLU A 53 4.84 -6.53 2.94
N MET A 54 5.83 -6.87 2.11
CA MET A 54 5.82 -6.58 0.68
C MET A 54 4.64 -7.24 -0.04
N GLU A 55 4.34 -8.50 0.31
CA GLU A 55 3.24 -9.24 -0.30
C GLU A 55 1.87 -8.61 0.01
N VAL A 56 1.62 -8.19 1.26
CA VAL A 56 0.34 -7.55 1.60
C VAL A 56 0.20 -6.16 1.01
N ILE A 57 1.30 -5.39 0.90
CA ILE A 57 1.31 -4.09 0.21
C ILE A 57 1.03 -4.29 -1.26
N PHE A 58 1.73 -5.21 -1.93
CA PHE A 58 1.52 -5.49 -3.34
C PHE A 58 0.08 -5.91 -3.63
N THR A 59 -0.48 -6.79 -2.80
CA THR A 59 -1.88 -7.22 -2.92
C THR A 59 -2.85 -6.03 -2.78
N LEU A 60 -2.58 -5.11 -1.85
CA LEU A 60 -3.37 -3.88 -1.70
C LEU A 60 -3.29 -3.00 -2.95
N LEU A 61 -2.09 -2.78 -3.50
CA LEU A 61 -1.89 -1.95 -4.69
C LEU A 61 -2.63 -2.53 -5.90
N VAL A 62 -2.49 -3.84 -6.15
CA VAL A 62 -3.18 -4.53 -7.24
C VAL A 62 -4.70 -4.45 -7.13
N GLU A 63 -5.27 -4.70 -5.95
CA GLU A 63 -6.74 -4.57 -5.75
C GLU A 63 -7.21 -3.12 -5.98
N ARG A 64 -6.31 -2.16 -5.76
CA ARG A 64 -6.63 -0.74 -5.77
C ARG A 64 -6.48 -0.08 -7.13
N HIS A 65 -5.58 -0.57 -7.98
CA HIS A 65 -5.40 -0.12 -9.37
C HIS A 65 -6.74 0.02 -10.12
N GLU A 66 -7.67 -0.92 -9.89
CA GLU A 66 -8.98 -0.94 -10.55
C GLU A 66 -10.10 -0.20 -9.79
N THR A 67 -9.87 0.22 -8.54
CA THR A 67 -10.96 0.66 -7.64
C THR A 67 -10.83 2.06 -7.08
N GLY A 68 -9.67 2.71 -7.15
CA GLY A 68 -9.54 4.13 -6.79
C GLY A 68 -8.10 4.59 -6.56
N SER A 69 -7.91 5.87 -6.28
CA SER A 69 -6.56 6.45 -6.19
C SER A 69 -5.82 6.06 -4.90
N ILE A 70 -4.49 6.03 -4.98
CA ILE A 70 -3.57 5.90 -3.84
C ILE A 70 -2.60 7.09 -3.85
N MET A 71 -2.40 7.71 -2.70
CA MET A 71 -1.33 8.67 -2.47
C MET A 71 -0.37 8.07 -1.46
N ILE A 72 0.94 8.07 -1.77
CA ILE A 72 1.99 7.57 -0.88
C ILE A 72 2.88 8.73 -0.47
N THR A 73 3.18 8.86 0.82
CA THR A 73 4.17 9.82 1.32
C THR A 73 5.37 9.07 1.89
N SER A 74 6.52 9.75 1.99
CA SER A 74 7.70 9.23 2.67
C SER A 74 8.49 10.35 3.31
N LYS A 75 9.05 10.07 4.49
CA LYS A 75 10.08 10.92 5.10
C LYS A 75 11.48 10.61 4.58
N ARG A 76 11.64 9.55 3.79
CA ARG A 76 12.91 9.13 3.19
C ARG A 76 12.99 9.53 1.71
N PRO A 77 14.18 9.91 1.21
CA PRO A 77 14.35 10.26 -0.19
C PRO A 77 14.04 9.06 -1.11
N PHE A 78 13.57 9.36 -2.32
CA PHE A 78 13.17 8.37 -3.33
C PHE A 78 14.23 7.32 -3.64
N SER A 79 15.52 7.68 -3.60
CA SER A 79 16.65 6.74 -3.77
C SER A 79 16.69 5.60 -2.75
N LYS A 80 15.95 5.70 -1.63
CA LYS A 80 15.80 4.62 -0.65
C LYS A 80 14.61 3.70 -0.95
N TRP A 81 13.72 4.08 -1.86
CA TRP A 81 12.53 3.30 -2.21
C TRP A 81 12.86 2.10 -3.10
N GLU A 82 13.89 2.18 -3.95
CA GLU A 82 14.38 1.03 -4.75
C GLU A 82 14.76 -0.17 -3.88
N THR A 83 15.22 0.09 -2.64
CA THR A 83 15.52 -0.97 -1.69
C THR A 83 14.26 -1.57 -1.06
N ILE A 84 13.16 -0.81 -0.99
CA ILE A 84 11.84 -1.28 -0.52
C ILE A 84 11.19 -2.15 -1.60
N LEU A 85 11.21 -1.69 -2.85
CA LEU A 85 10.58 -2.31 -4.00
C LEU A 85 11.56 -3.18 -4.81
N LYS A 86 12.28 -4.11 -4.17
CA LYS A 86 13.41 -4.93 -4.71
C LYS A 86 13.20 -5.65 -6.07
N ASP A 87 12.05 -5.55 -6.69
CA ASP A 87 11.80 -5.98 -8.06
C ASP A 87 11.64 -4.75 -8.99
N PRO A 88 12.53 -4.56 -9.98
CA PRO A 88 12.43 -3.48 -10.97
C PRO A 88 11.09 -3.43 -11.70
N MET A 89 10.42 -4.59 -11.85
CA MET A 89 9.11 -4.68 -12.50
C MET A 89 8.00 -4.14 -11.60
N THR A 90 8.08 -4.42 -10.29
CA THR A 90 7.17 -3.87 -9.27
C THR A 90 7.42 -2.37 -9.05
N THR A 91 8.67 -1.91 -9.08
CA THR A 91 9.02 -0.49 -8.96
C THR A 91 8.49 0.32 -10.14
N ALA A 92 8.67 -0.17 -11.37
CA ALA A 92 8.14 0.48 -12.56
C ALA A 92 6.61 0.57 -12.53
N ALA A 93 5.91 -0.52 -12.18
CA ALA A 93 4.45 -0.53 -12.06
C ALA A 93 3.94 0.44 -10.98
N VAL A 94 4.57 0.49 -9.81
CA VAL A 94 4.20 1.43 -8.74
C VAL A 94 4.48 2.88 -9.12
N ILE A 95 5.56 3.16 -9.87
CA ILE A 95 5.87 4.51 -10.34
C ILE A 95 4.90 4.95 -11.44
N ASP A 96 4.56 4.06 -12.39
CA ASP A 96 3.59 4.37 -13.45
C ASP A 96 2.19 4.66 -12.88
N GLU A 97 1.84 4.07 -11.74
CA GLU A 97 0.59 4.35 -11.02
C GLU A 97 0.60 5.66 -10.19
N LEU A 98 1.76 6.30 -10.00
CA LEU A 98 1.92 7.50 -9.17
C LEU A 98 1.99 8.82 -9.96
N VAL A 99 1.99 8.77 -11.31
CA VAL A 99 2.11 9.94 -12.21
C VAL A 99 0.76 10.54 -12.58
#